data_AF-A0A7Z9ZP31-F1
#
_entry.id   AF-A0A7Z9ZP31-F1
#
_cell.length_a   1.000
_cell.length_b   1.000
_cell.length_c   1.000
_cell.angle_alpha   90.00
_cell.angle_beta   90.00
_cell.angle_gamma   90.00
#
_symmetry.space_group_name_H-M   'P 1'
#
loop_
_entity.id
_entity.type
_entity.pdbx_description
1 polymer ?
#
loop_
_entity_poly.entity_id
_entity_poly.type
_entity_poly.pdbx_seq_one_letter_code
_entity_poly.pdbx_strand_id
1 'polypeptide(L)'
;MILDGKELQSIDIETFKYLDSYYFFDKNSVYFYGKVISGLDVNSFVIILDECDTESEGILFVRDKNGLFLFDFTSDNSVFFQNVNVNFNLN
;
A
#
# COMPACT_ATOMS: atom_id res chain seq x y z
N MET A 1 4.98 -2.55 18.55
CA MET A 1 3.52 -2.82 18.51
C MET A 1 3.32 -4.15 17.80
N ILE A 2 2.32 -4.97 18.19
CA ILE A 2 2.03 -6.23 17.52
C ILE A 2 0.73 -6.08 16.73
N LEU A 3 0.79 -6.33 15.42
CA LEU A 3 -0.37 -6.36 14.51
C LEU A 3 -0.35 -7.67 13.73
N ASP A 4 -1.48 -8.37 13.69
CA ASP A 4 -1.62 -9.68 13.05
C ASP A 4 -0.52 -10.69 13.42
N GLY A 5 -0.13 -10.69 14.70
CA GLY A 5 0.91 -11.57 15.22
C GLY A 5 2.34 -11.17 14.82
N LYS A 6 2.53 -10.06 14.09
CA LYS A 6 3.84 -9.53 13.70
C LYS A 6 4.23 -8.35 14.57
N GLU A 7 5.46 -8.39 15.08
CA GLU A 7 6.05 -7.25 15.76
C GLU A 7 6.56 -6.24 14.74
N LEU A 8 6.04 -5.01 14.83
CA LEU A 8 6.46 -3.91 13.98
C LEU A 8 7.36 -2.97 14.78
N GLN A 9 8.61 -2.91 14.35
CA GLN A 9 9.62 -1.99 14.88
C GLN A 9 9.51 -0.65 14.13
N SER A 10 9.71 0.45 14.86
CA SER A 10 9.73 1.83 14.32
C SER A 10 8.40 2.43 13.87
N ILE A 11 7.25 1.89 14.31
CA ILE A 11 5.96 2.56 14.09
C ILE A 11 5.85 3.78 14.99
N ASP A 12 5.45 4.90 14.39
CA ASP A 12 5.06 6.10 15.12
C ASP A 12 3.66 5.93 15.70
N ILE A 13 3.61 5.50 16.96
CA ILE A 13 2.36 5.19 17.67
C ILE A 13 1.46 6.43 17.82
N GLU A 14 2.03 7.63 17.91
CA GLU A 14 1.27 8.87 18.10
C GLU A 14 0.43 9.23 16.86
N THR A 15 0.92 8.86 15.68
CA THR A 15 0.27 9.17 14.40
C THR A 15 -0.34 7.95 13.71
N PHE A 16 -0.26 6.79 14.36
CA PHE A 16 -0.82 5.55 13.88
C PHE A 16 -2.34 5.61 13.70
N LYS A 17 -2.81 5.13 12.53
CA LYS A 17 -4.22 5.11 12.14
C LYS A 17 -4.54 3.82 11.38
N TYR A 18 -5.68 3.23 11.71
CA TYR A 18 -6.29 2.17 10.91
C TYR A 18 -7.05 2.77 9.73
N LEU A 19 -6.90 2.15 8.56
CA LEU A 19 -7.66 2.49 7.35
C LEU A 19 -8.73 1.42 7.10
N ASP A 20 -8.35 0.15 7.09
CA ASP A 20 -9.23 -1.02 6.95
C ASP A 20 -8.55 -2.25 7.57
N SER A 21 -9.22 -3.41 7.54
CA SER A 21 -8.88 -4.66 8.22
C SER A 21 -7.39 -5.02 8.18
N TYR A 22 -6.74 -4.83 7.04
CA TYR A 22 -5.31 -5.16 6.84
C TYR A 22 -4.43 -3.94 6.53
N TYR A 23 -5.01 -2.74 6.51
CA TYR A 23 -4.33 -1.49 6.17
C TYR A 23 -4.27 -0.53 7.35
N PHE A 24 -3.09 -0.02 7.58
CA PHE A 24 -2.84 1.02 8.55
C PHE A 24 -1.68 1.88 8.10
N PHE A 25 -1.54 3.04 8.71
CA PHE A 25 -0.48 3.98 8.38
C PHE A 25 -0.10 4.80 9.61
N ASP A 26 1.12 5.28 9.62
CA ASP A 26 1.56 6.36 10.52
C ASP A 26 2.00 7.55 9.67
N LYS A 27 2.56 8.61 10.27
CA LYS A 27 3.00 9.80 9.51
C LYS A 27 4.11 9.53 8.48
N ASN A 28 4.80 8.39 8.57
CA ASN A 28 5.98 8.07 7.76
C ASN A 28 5.71 6.96 6.74
N SER A 29 4.78 6.05 6.99
CA SER A 29 4.61 4.84 6.16
C SER A 29 3.18 4.33 6.12
N VAL A 30 2.84 3.69 4.99
CA VAL A 30 1.62 2.89 4.81
C VAL A 30 2.00 1.42 4.95
N TYR A 31 1.12 0.62 5.55
CA TYR A 31 1.37 -0.79 5.84
C TYR A 31 0.21 -1.66 5.37
N PHE A 32 0.54 -2.86 4.93
CA PHE A 32 -0.39 -3.92 4.52
C PHE A 32 0.04 -5.26 5.13
N TYR A 33 -0.81 -5.92 5.92
CA TYR A 33 -0.46 -7.17 6.64
C TYR A 33 0.86 -7.11 7.43
N GLY A 34 1.13 -5.95 8.05
CA GLY A 34 2.40 -5.73 8.77
C GLY A 34 3.62 -5.49 7.89
N LYS A 35 3.49 -5.46 6.57
CA LYS A 35 4.57 -5.10 5.65
C LYS A 35 4.51 -3.62 5.31
N VAL A 36 5.66 -2.94 5.27
CA VAL A 36 5.76 -1.54 4.86
C VAL A 36 5.63 -1.43 3.35
N ILE A 37 4.70 -0.60 2.87
CA ILE A 37 4.62 -0.20 1.46
C ILE A 37 5.50 1.04 1.28
N SER A 38 6.74 0.80 0.81
CA SER A 38 7.74 1.86 0.64
C SER A 38 7.43 2.76 -0.56
N GLY A 39 7.75 4.05 -0.45
CA GLY A 39 7.73 4.99 -1.57
C GLY A 39 6.42 5.75 -1.78
N LEU A 40 5.39 5.50 -0.98
CA LEU A 40 4.13 6.25 -1.02
C LEU A 40 4.22 7.55 -0.22
N ASP A 41 3.61 8.61 -0.74
CA ASP A 41 3.27 9.80 0.02
C ASP A 41 2.03 9.55 0.89
N VAL A 42 2.27 9.32 2.18
CA VAL A 42 1.25 9.06 3.22
C VAL A 42 0.14 10.12 3.27
N ASN A 43 0.41 11.36 2.87
CA ASN A 43 -0.57 12.44 2.96
C ASN A 43 -1.54 12.49 1.77
N SER A 44 -1.28 11.74 0.70
CA SER A 44 -2.06 11.80 -0.54
C SER A 44 -2.42 10.43 -1.13
N PHE A 45 -2.00 9.34 -0.49
CA PHE A 45 -2.29 8.00 -0.98
C PHE A 45 -3.80 7.69 -0.95
N VAL A 46 -4.24 6.93 -1.95
CA VAL A 46 -5.58 6.41 -2.11
C VAL A 46 -5.46 5.00 -2.69
N ILE A 47 -6.02 4.02 -1.99
CA ILE A 47 -6.19 2.66 -2.51
C ILE A 47 -7.29 2.71 -3.57
N ILE A 48 -6.97 2.33 -4.80
CA ILE A 48 -7.90 2.32 -5.94
C ILE A 48 -8.53 0.94 -6.11
N LEU A 49 -7.69 -0.10 -6.01
CA LEU A 49 -8.11 -1.49 -6.16
C LEU A 49 -7.25 -2.35 -5.24
N ASP A 50 -7.89 -3.25 -4.52
CA ASP A 50 -7.26 -4.27 -3.69
C ASP A 50 -7.81 -5.63 -4.10
N GLU A 51 -7.02 -6.36 -4.87
CA GLU A 51 -7.28 -7.75 -5.28
C GLU A 51 -6.24 -8.64 -4.58
N CYS A 52 -6.16 -8.55 -3.26
CA CYS A 52 -5.31 -9.40 -2.44
C CYS A 52 -6.14 -10.41 -1.65
N ASP A 53 -5.92 -11.69 -1.96
CA ASP A 53 -6.57 -12.81 -1.25
C ASP A 53 -5.83 -13.18 0.05
N THR A 54 -4.52 -12.91 0.11
CA THR A 54 -3.67 -13.24 1.27
C THR A 54 -2.56 -12.21 1.48
N GLU A 55 -1.79 -12.34 2.56
CA GLU A 55 -0.61 -11.51 2.83
C GLU A 55 0.56 -11.70 1.83
N SER A 56 0.51 -12.74 1.00
CA SER A 56 1.60 -13.16 0.11
C SER A 56 1.19 -13.22 -1.35
N GLU A 57 -0.09 -13.04 -1.68
CA GLU A 57 -0.58 -13.13 -3.06
C GLU A 57 -1.67 -12.09 -3.28
N GLY A 58 -1.46 -11.24 -4.29
CA GLY A 58 -2.42 -10.20 -4.63
C GLY A 58 -1.84 -9.07 -5.47
N ILE A 59 -2.74 -8.23 -5.98
CA ILE A 59 -2.43 -7.01 -6.70
C ILE A 59 -3.10 -5.83 -5.99
N LEU A 60 -2.31 -4.80 -5.68
CA LEU A 60 -2.78 -3.56 -5.08
C LEU A 60 -2.46 -2.38 -6.00
N PHE A 61 -3.49 -1.62 -6.38
CA PHE A 61 -3.34 -0.34 -7.07
C PHE A 61 -3.50 0.82 -6.10
N VAL A 62 -2.47 1.64 -5.96
CA VAL A 62 -2.47 2.83 -5.10
C VAL A 62 -2.09 4.05 -5.91
N ARG A 63 -2.78 5.16 -5.72
CA ARG A 63 -2.36 6.46 -6.26
C ARG A 63 -1.93 7.35 -5.11
N ASP A 64 -0.86 8.11 -5.28
CA ASP A 64 -0.52 9.25 -4.43
C ASP A 64 -0.27 10.51 -5.29
N LYS A 65 0.24 11.60 -4.70
CA LYS A 65 0.57 12.83 -5.44
C LYS A 65 1.67 12.66 -6.51
N ASN A 66 2.50 11.63 -6.40
CA ASN A 66 3.64 11.33 -7.27
C ASN A 66 3.25 10.41 -8.44
N GLY A 67 2.16 9.65 -8.34
CA GLY A 67 1.69 8.82 -9.44
C GLY A 67 0.76 7.67 -9.04
N LEU A 68 0.60 6.73 -9.97
CA LEU A 68 -0.12 5.47 -9.79
C LEU A 68 0.89 4.34 -9.62
N PHE A 69 0.69 3.48 -8.65
CA PHE A 69 1.58 2.39 -8.27
C PHE A 69 0.82 1.07 -8.31
N LEU A 70 1.49 0.02 -8.77
CA LEU A 70 1.03 -1.36 -8.68
C LEU A 70 1.99 -2.09 -7.75
N PHE A 71 1.46 -2.68 -6.69
CA PHE A 71 2.20 -3.62 -5.85
C PHE A 71 1.67 -5.02 -6.16
N ASP A 72 2.52 -5.81 -6.80
CA ASP A 72 2.28 -7.22 -7.02
C ASP A 72 3.00 -7.97 -5.89
N PHE A 73 2.23 -8.64 -5.05
CA PHE A 73 2.77 -9.41 -3.94
C PHE A 73 3.06 -10.87 -4.33
N THR A 74 2.62 -11.32 -5.51
CA THR A 74 2.81 -12.69 -6.01
C THR A 74 4.19 -12.92 -6.61
N SER A 75 4.76 -11.88 -7.22
CA SER A 75 6.16 -11.86 -7.64
C SER A 75 6.92 -11.11 -6.55
N ASP A 76 8.08 -11.60 -6.11
CA ASP A 76 8.94 -10.91 -5.11
C ASP A 76 9.41 -9.49 -5.54
N ASN A 77 8.82 -8.91 -6.59
CA ASN A 77 9.14 -7.62 -7.19
C ASN A 77 7.92 -6.69 -7.20
N SER A 78 8.00 -5.58 -6.46
CA SER A 78 7.12 -4.44 -6.65
C SER A 78 7.39 -3.79 -8.02
N VAL A 79 6.41 -3.76 -8.92
CA VAL A 79 6.54 -3.13 -10.25
C VAL A 79 6.11 -1.67 -10.19
N PHE A 80 7.08 -0.75 -10.24
CA PHE A 80 6.81 0.69 -10.24
C PHE A 80 6.37 1.17 -11.63
N PHE A 81 5.15 1.71 -11.73
CA PHE A 81 4.65 2.37 -12.94
C PHE A 81 4.73 3.88 -12.80
N GLN A 82 5.87 4.50 -13.13
CA GLN A 82 5.89 5.96 -13.27
C GLN A 82 5.37 6.35 -14.66
N ASN A 83 4.47 7.33 -14.73
CA ASN A 83 4.01 7.97 -15.98
C ASN A 83 3.18 7.10 -16.94
N VAL A 84 2.20 6.32 -16.46
CA VAL A 84 1.24 5.71 -17.40
C VAL A 84 0.06 6.65 -17.61
N ASN A 85 0.03 7.36 -18.74
CA ASN A 85 -1.20 7.94 -19.29
C ASN A 85 -2.10 6.78 -19.74
N VAL A 86 -2.87 6.21 -18.81
CA VAL A 86 -3.87 5.18 -19.15
C VAL A 86 -5.11 5.91 -19.69
N ASN A 87 -5.23 5.99 -21.02
CA ASN A 87 -6.47 6.41 -21.66
C ASN A 87 -7.45 5.23 -21.64
N PHE A 88 -8.44 5.28 -20.76
CA PHE A 88 -9.57 4.36 -20.81
C PHE A 88 -10.54 4.81 -21.92
N ASN A 89 -10.40 4.24 -23.11
CA ASN A 89 -11.47 4.29 -24.10
C ASN A 89 -12.52 3.26 -23.69
N LEU A 90 -13.59 3.73 -23.04
CA LEU A 90 -14.78 2.93 -22.81
C LEU A 90 -15.58 2.91 -24.13
N ASN A 91 -15.79 1.71 -24.67
CA ASN A 91 -16.70 1.48 -25.81
C ASN A 91 -18.17 1.62 -25.40
#